data_AF-A0A6I0DHY8-F1
#
_entry.id   AF-A0A6I0DHY8-F1
#
_cell.length_a   1.000
_cell.length_b   1.000
_cell.length_c   1.000
_cell.angle_alpha   90.00
_cell.angle_beta   90.00
_cell.angle_gamma   90.00
#
_symmetry.space_group_name_H-M   'P 1'
#
loop_
_entity.id
_entity.type
_entity.pdbx_description
1 polymer ?
#
loop_
_entity_poly.entity_id
_entity_poly.type
_entity_poly.pdbx_seq_one_letter_code
_entity_poly.pdbx_strand_id
1 'polypeptide(L)' 'MPVGKIERIEHGAVIGRVERGGRHGQFACHDFGSNVAPRLFANLDDVADFLRTHPRSGVRMNPDWKKIVCNIYIDGVLLR' A
#
# COMPACT_ATOMS: atom_id res chain seq x y z
N MET A 1 1.66 -14.98 6.75
CA MET A 1 0.36 -14.68 7.37
C MET A 1 -0.40 -13.73 6.44
N PRO A 2 -1.73 -13.87 6.31
CA PRO A 2 -2.53 -12.99 5.47
C PRO A 2 -2.48 -11.57 6.00
N VAL A 3 -2.28 -10.60 5.10
CA VAL A 3 -2.28 -9.19 5.43
C VAL A 3 -3.69 -8.74 5.73
N GLY A 4 -3.88 -8.22 6.92
CA GLY A 4 -5.15 -7.72 7.43
C GLY A 4 -5.36 -6.26 7.07
N LYS A 5 -4.30 -5.45 7.08
CA LYS A 5 -4.36 -4.02 6.74
C LYS A 5 -3.03 -3.45 6.28
N ILE A 6 -3.12 -2.39 5.48
CA ILE A 6 -1.98 -1.53 5.13
C ILE A 6 -2.35 -0.09 5.44
N GLU A 7 -1.49 0.60 6.18
CA GLU A 7 -1.70 1.94 6.70
C GLU A 7 -0.55 2.87 6.28
N ARG A 8 -0.87 4.14 6.07
CA ARG A 8 0.10 5.23 6.03
C ARG A 8 -0.07 6.07 7.28
N ILE A 9 1.01 6.25 8.02
CA ILE A 9 1.02 7.07 9.23
C ILE A 9 1.96 8.26 9.01
N GLU A 10 1.47 9.48 9.16
CA GLU A 10 2.31 10.69 9.17
C GLU A 10 2.10 11.44 10.47
N HIS A 11 3.19 11.88 11.10
CA HIS A 11 3.14 12.57 12.39
C HIS A 11 2.31 11.83 13.46
N GLY A 12 2.30 10.50 13.43
CA GLY A 12 1.50 9.66 14.34
C GLY A 12 0.02 9.52 13.97
N ALA A 13 -0.45 10.15 12.89
CA ALA A 13 -1.83 10.07 12.41
C ALA A 13 -1.96 9.14 11.20
N VAL A 14 -2.97 8.26 11.21
CA VAL A 14 -3.33 7.42 10.04
C VAL A 14 -3.99 8.31 8.99
N ILE A 15 -3.29 8.54 7.89
CA ILE A 15 -3.75 9.39 6.78
C ILE A 15 -4.20 8.60 5.55
N GLY A 16 -4.01 7.28 5.57
CA GLY A 16 -4.56 6.34 4.60
C GLY A 16 -4.57 4.94 5.19
N ARG A 17 -5.66 4.19 5.00
CA ARG A 17 -5.82 2.83 5.52
C ARG A 17 -6.65 2.00 4.55
N VAL A 18 -6.21 0.78 4.29
CA VAL A 18 -7.04 -0.23 3.64
C VAL A 18 -6.99 -1.53 4.45
N GLU A 19 -8.14 -2.17 4.58
CA GLU A 19 -8.32 -3.39 5.35
C GLU A 19 -8.86 -4.52 4.48
N ARG A 20 -8.49 -5.74 4.85
CA ARG A 20 -8.99 -6.97 4.26
C ARG A 20 -10.50 -7.06 4.54
N GLY A 21 -11.29 -7.28 3.49
CA GLY A 21 -12.76 -7.29 3.58
C GLY A 21 -13.42 -5.92 3.42
N GLY A 22 -12.64 -4.82 3.30
CA GLY A 22 -13.15 -3.55 2.81
C GLY A 22 -13.59 -3.65 1.34
N ARG A 23 -14.45 -2.71 0.88
CA ARG A 23 -14.94 -2.64 -0.51
C ARG A 23 -13.78 -2.85 -1.49
N HIS A 24 -13.80 -3.99 -2.17
CA HIS A 24 -12.78 -4.48 -3.10
C HIS A 24 -12.13 -3.35 -3.91
N GLY A 25 -10.93 -2.94 -3.49
CA GLY A 25 -10.19 -1.86 -4.11
C GLY A 25 -9.11 -2.43 -5.01
N GLN A 26 -9.15 -2.10 -6.29
CA GLN A 26 -7.96 -2.27 -7.13
C GLN A 26 -6.83 -1.43 -6.53
N PHE A 27 -5.66 -2.03 -6.38
CA PHE A 27 -4.46 -1.38 -5.85
C PHE A 27 -3.50 -1.12 -6.99
N ALA A 28 -3.09 0.13 -7.18
CA ALA A 28 -2.10 0.50 -8.19
C ALA A 28 -0.73 0.66 -7.55
N CYS A 29 0.11 -0.36 -7.65
CA CYS A 29 1.50 -0.31 -7.21
C CYS A 29 2.39 0.26 -8.32
N HIS A 30 3.30 1.15 -7.96
CA HIS A 30 4.20 1.81 -8.89
C HIS A 30 5.63 1.57 -8.47
N ASP A 31 6.46 1.16 -9.42
CA ASP A 31 7.90 1.08 -9.22
C ASP A 31 8.50 2.44 -8.82
N PHE A 32 9.62 2.41 -8.10
CA PHE A 32 10.33 3.62 -7.69
C PHE A 32 10.66 4.51 -8.89
N GLY A 33 10.39 5.81 -8.79
CA GLY A 33 10.58 6.78 -9.87
C GLY A 33 9.54 6.71 -11.00
N SER A 34 8.64 5.72 -11.01
CA SER A 34 7.58 5.60 -12.02
C SER A 34 6.23 6.07 -11.49
N ASN A 35 5.48 6.82 -12.31
CA ASN A 35 4.08 7.20 -12.06
C ASN A 35 3.14 6.74 -13.18
N VAL A 36 3.67 6.13 -14.24
CA VAL A 36 2.98 5.99 -15.53
C VAL A 36 2.48 4.56 -15.78
N ALA A 37 3.17 3.55 -15.24
CA ALA A 37 2.83 2.14 -15.42
C ALA A 37 2.54 1.48 -14.05
N PRO A 38 1.30 1.57 -13.54
CA PRO A 38 0.92 0.85 -12.33
C PRO A 38 0.79 -0.66 -12.60
N ARG A 39 1.26 -1.47 -11.65
CA ARG A 39 0.85 -2.87 -11.51
C ARG A 39 -0.40 -2.90 -10.65
N LEU A 40 -1.48 -3.47 -11.19
CA LEU A 40 -2.75 -3.59 -10.51
C LEU A 40 -2.80 -4.89 -9.71
N PHE A 41 -3.11 -4.79 -8.42
CA PHE A 41 -3.35 -5.93 -7.54
C PHE A 41 -4.78 -5.90 -7.04
N ALA A 42 -5.33 -7.07 -6.74
CA ALA A 42 -6.71 -7.25 -6.27
C ALA A 42 -6.81 -7.55 -4.77
N ASN A 43 -5.69 -7.87 -4.11
CA ASN A 43 -5.64 -8.23 -2.70
C ASN A 43 -4.44 -7.56 -2.00
N LEU A 44 -4.50 -7.48 -0.67
CA LEU A 44 -3.46 -6.86 0.16
C LEU A 44 -2.20 -7.72 0.29
N ASP A 45 -2.32 -9.03 0.09
CA ASP A 45 -1.20 -9.97 0.19
C ASP A 45 -0.17 -9.68 -0.91
N ASP A 46 -0.63 -9.62 -2.16
CA ASP A 46 0.21 -9.31 -3.32
C ASP A 46 0.80 -7.89 -3.25
N VAL A 47 0.03 -6.92 -2.73
CA VAL A 47 0.51 -5.56 -2.50
C VAL A 47 1.64 -5.55 -1.48
N ALA A 48 1.47 -6.27 -0.36
CA ALA A 48 2.49 -6.34 0.67
C ALA A 48 3.77 -7.01 0.16
N ASP A 49 3.63 -8.08 -0.63
CA ASP A 49 4.78 -8.76 -1.22
C ASP A 49 5.50 -7.88 -2.24
N PHE A 50 4.77 -7.13 -3.07
CA PHE A 50 5.36 -6.12 -3.95
C PHE A 50 6.12 -5.04 -3.17
N LEU A 51 5.54 -4.50 -2.10
CA LEU A 51 6.17 -3.45 -1.29
C LEU A 51 7.40 -3.96 -0.52
N ARG A 52 7.38 -5.21 -0.04
CA ARG A 52 8.53 -5.87 0.60
C ARG A 52 9.67 -6.10 -0.39
N THR A 53 9.35 -6.55 -1.60
CA THR A 53 10.33 -6.84 -2.66
C THR A 53 10.88 -5.58 -3.33
N HIS A 54 10.11 -4.49 -3.33
CA HIS A 54 10.49 -3.22 -3.94
C HIS A 54 10.46 -2.09 -2.91
N PRO A 55 11.48 -1.99 -2.02
CA PRO A 55 11.50 -1.13 -0.84
C PRO A 55 11.59 0.38 -1.14
N ARG A 56 11.55 0.78 -2.40
CA ARG A 56 11.45 2.19 -2.83
C ARG A 56 10.16 2.48 -3.61
N SER A 57 9.41 1.46 -3.96
CA SER A 57 8.19 1.58 -4.75
C SER A 57 7.04 2.14 -3.93
N GLY A 58 6.02 2.68 -4.59
CA GLY A 58 4.84 3.23 -3.93
C GLY A 58 3.58 2.48 -4.28
N VAL A 59 2.53 2.66 -3.50
CA VAL A 59 1.20 2.11 -3.78
C VAL A 59 0.15 3.22 -3.75
N ARG A 60 -0.80 3.16 -4.67
CA ARG A 60 -2.05 3.92 -4.67
C ARG A 60 -3.18 3.00 -4.26
N MET A 61 -3.95 3.44 -3.28
CA MET A 61 -5.02 2.67 -2.67
C MET A 61 -6.37 3.34 -2.92
N ASN A 62 -7.33 2.61 -3.48
CA ASN A 62 -8.75 3.01 -3.54
C ASN A 62 -9.34 3.03 -2.11
N PRO A 63 -10.22 3.97 -1.72
CA PRO A 63 -10.92 4.99 -2.52
C PRO A 63 -10.16 6.27 -2.84
N ASP A 64 -9.13 6.64 -2.07
CA ASP A 64 -8.50 7.96 -2.21
C ASP A 64 -7.48 8.05 -3.36
N TRP A 65 -7.05 6.90 -3.91
CA TRP A 65 -6.01 6.77 -4.95
C TRP A 65 -4.72 7.54 -4.67
N LYS A 66 -4.47 7.92 -3.41
CA LYS A 66 -3.28 8.66 -3.00
C LYS A 66 -2.06 7.76 -3.11
N LYS A 67 -1.01 8.25 -3.79
CA LYS A 67 0.26 7.53 -3.86
C LYS A 67 0.98 7.65 -2.52
N ILE A 68 1.36 6.50 -1.98
CA ILE A 68 2.10 6.38 -0.74
C ILE A 68 3.44 5.72 -1.07
N VAL A 69 4.54 6.37 -0.69
CA VAL A 69 5.90 5.89 -0.96
C VAL A 69 6.73 5.68 0.31
N CYS A 70 6.24 6.13 1.47
CA CYS A 70 6.92 6.12 2.77
C CYS A 70 5.90 6.01 3.92
N ASN A 71 6.41 5.70 5.12
CA ASN A 71 5.63 5.49 6.35
C ASN A 71 4.52 4.46 6.18
N ILE A 72 4.85 3.37 5.50
CA ILE A 72 3.91 2.28 5.21
C ILE A 72 3.99 1.26 6.33
N TYR A 73 2.86 0.98 6.93
CA TYR A 73 2.68 -0.02 7.97
C TYR A 73 1.88 -1.19 7.40
N ILE A 74 2.40 -2.40 7.51
CA ILE A 74 1.70 -3.63 7.12
C ILE A 74 1.36 -4.36 8.41
N ASP A 75 0.08 -4.48 8.73
CA ASP A 75 -0.41 -5.02 10.00
C ASP A 75 0.23 -4.37 11.24
N GLY A 76 0.53 -3.06 11.15
CA GLY A 76 1.18 -2.30 12.23
C GLY A 76 2.71 -2.44 12.29
N VAL A 77 3.32 -3.24 11.41
CA VAL A 77 4.78 -3.31 11.27
C VAL A 77 5.23 -2.24 10.28
N LEU A 78 6.06 -1.30 10.74
CA LEU A 78 6.68 -0.30 9.89
C LEU A 78 7.57 -0.99 8.86
N LEU A 79 7.24 -0.82 7.58
CA LEU A 79 8.09 -1.27 6.49
C LEU A 79 9.26 -0.30 6.25
N ARG A 80 9.04 0.99 6.52
CA ARG A 80 9.99 2.12 6.46
C ARG A 80 9.30 3.44 6.74
#